data_AF-A0A351D123-F1
#
_entry.id   AF-A0A351D123-F1
#
_cell.length_a   1.000
_cell.length_b   1.000
_cell.length_c   1.000
_cell.angle_alpha   90.00
_cell.angle_beta   90.00
_cell.angle_gamma   90.00
#
_symmetry.space_group_name_H-M   'P 1'
#
loop_
_entity.id
_entity.type
_entity.pdbx_description
1 polymer ?
#
loop_
_entity_poly.entity_id
_entity_poly.type
_entity_poly.pdbx_seq_one_letter_code
_entity_poly.pdbx_strand_id
1 'polypeptide(L)'
;MQSYEPSLEFLNMVDADVLTFESCSSSMQDIPAIGKIITEKKIAIGMIDHHSLQIEKPEDIATRIRDTLEHIPAERLILSSDCGMGREGMSRRHARYKMSALVQGANIVKRELGLPEAVSLASDGRYSLVPTE
;
A
#
# COMPACT_ATOMS: atom_id res chain seq x y z
N MET A 1 -13.82 1.84 -12.37
CA MET A 1 -13.43 0.56 -11.72
C MET A 1 -14.66 0.02 -10.99
N GLN A 2 -14.86 -1.29 -10.91
CA GLN A 2 -15.99 -1.86 -10.15
C GLN A 2 -15.68 -1.79 -8.65
N SER A 3 -16.70 -1.54 -7.82
CA SER A 3 -16.57 -1.50 -6.36
C SER A 3 -16.56 -2.91 -5.76
N TYR A 4 -15.81 -3.10 -4.67
CA TYR A 4 -15.83 -4.32 -3.86
C TYR A 4 -17.06 -4.45 -2.97
N GLU A 5 -17.81 -3.37 -2.72
CA GLU A 5 -18.90 -3.33 -1.73
C GLU A 5 -19.88 -4.52 -1.82
N PRO A 6 -20.35 -4.95 -3.02
CA PRO A 6 -21.27 -6.09 -3.13
C PRO A 6 -20.69 -7.44 -2.65
N SER A 7 -19.36 -7.54 -2.56
CA SER A 7 -18.63 -8.78 -2.25
C SER A 7 -18.08 -8.83 -0.82
N LEU A 8 -18.03 -7.71 -0.09
CA LEU A 8 -17.31 -7.62 1.19
C LEU A 8 -17.84 -8.60 2.25
N GLU A 9 -19.16 -8.80 2.33
CA GLU A 9 -19.75 -9.77 3.26
C GLU A 9 -19.34 -11.21 2.93
N PHE A 10 -19.21 -11.54 1.65
CA PHE A 10 -18.73 -12.85 1.23
C PHE A 10 -17.24 -13.04 1.52
N LEU A 11 -16.45 -11.97 1.39
CA LEU A 11 -15.03 -12.00 1.73
C LEU A 11 -14.78 -12.20 3.24
N ASN A 12 -15.68 -11.71 4.11
CA ASN A 12 -15.62 -12.01 5.55
C ASN A 12 -15.71 -13.52 5.85
N MET A 13 -16.44 -14.28 5.03
CA MET A 13 -16.62 -15.72 5.21
C MET A 13 -15.43 -16.55 4.72
N VAL A 14 -14.50 -15.95 3.98
CA VAL A 14 -13.30 -16.65 3.50
C VAL A 14 -12.39 -16.96 4.67
N ASP A 15 -11.91 -18.20 4.76
CA ASP A 15 -10.92 -18.62 5.75
C ASP A 15 -9.52 -18.11 5.37
N ALA A 16 -9.29 -16.82 5.67
CA ALA A 16 -8.04 -16.12 5.45
C ALA A 16 -7.77 -15.13 6.60
N ASP A 17 -6.50 -14.98 6.97
CA ASP A 17 -6.03 -14.03 7.98
C ASP A 17 -6.00 -12.58 7.46
N VAL A 18 -5.69 -12.43 6.17
CA VAL A 18 -5.49 -11.15 5.50
C VAL A 18 -6.28 -11.11 4.20
N LEU A 19 -7.04 -10.04 3.99
CA LEU A 19 -7.64 -9.72 2.70
C LEU A 19 -6.90 -8.55 2.05
N THR A 20 -6.51 -8.71 0.79
CA THR A 20 -5.77 -7.69 0.03
C THR A 20 -6.68 -7.04 -1.01
N PHE A 21 -6.67 -5.71 -1.09
CA PHE A 21 -7.52 -4.94 -2.01
C PHE A 21 -6.70 -4.00 -2.88
N GLU A 22 -6.95 -4.05 -4.19
CA GLU A 22 -6.48 -3.05 -5.16
C GLU A 22 -7.26 -1.75 -4.95
N SER A 23 -6.62 -0.76 -4.32
CA SER A 23 -7.27 0.48 -3.87
C SER A 23 -6.65 1.72 -4.51
N CYS A 24 -5.35 1.73 -4.81
CA CYS A 24 -4.70 2.91 -5.38
C CYS A 24 -5.24 3.23 -6.78
N SER A 25 -5.39 2.22 -7.63
CA SER A 25 -5.93 2.37 -8.99
C SER A 25 -7.43 2.70 -9.04
N SER A 26 -8.15 2.51 -7.93
CA SER A 26 -9.56 2.88 -7.77
C SER A 26 -9.75 4.19 -6.98
N SER A 27 -8.70 5.00 -6.83
CA SER A 27 -8.75 6.25 -6.07
C SER A 27 -9.18 6.08 -4.60
N MET A 28 -8.88 4.92 -4.01
CA MET A 28 -9.18 4.59 -2.62
C MET A 28 -10.68 4.61 -2.28
N GLN A 29 -11.57 4.54 -3.28
CA GLN A 29 -13.01 4.81 -3.12
C GLN A 29 -13.73 3.87 -2.14
N ASP A 30 -13.27 2.62 -2.02
CA ASP A 30 -13.97 1.59 -1.26
C ASP A 30 -13.45 1.46 0.19
N ILE A 31 -12.42 2.22 0.57
CA ILE A 31 -11.83 2.15 1.92
C ILE A 31 -12.86 2.33 3.05
N PRO A 32 -13.82 3.29 2.97
CA PRO A 32 -14.85 3.42 4.01
C PRO A 32 -15.71 2.15 4.15
N ALA A 33 -16.09 1.52 3.03
CA ALA A 33 -16.89 0.30 3.03
C ALA A 33 -16.07 -0.89 3.54
N ILE A 34 -14.82 -1.03 3.10
CA ILE A 34 -13.89 -2.07 3.54
C ILE A 34 -13.69 -2.02 5.06
N GLY A 35 -13.36 -0.84 5.61
CA GLY A 35 -13.13 -0.68 7.06
C GLY A 35 -14.38 -0.91 7.91
N LYS A 36 -15.56 -0.60 7.37
CA LYS A 36 -16.84 -0.82 8.05
C LYS A 36 -17.28 -2.28 8.05
N ILE A 37 -17.15 -2.98 6.92
CA ILE A 37 -17.73 -4.31 6.73
C ILE A 37 -16.76 -5.41 7.15
N ILE A 38 -15.46 -5.28 6.86
CA ILE A 38 -14.45 -6.26 7.28
C ILE A 38 -14.02 -5.91 8.71
N THR A 39 -14.39 -6.70 9.71
CA THR A 39 -14.15 -6.36 11.13
C THR A 39 -13.13 -7.24 11.85
N GLU A 40 -12.97 -8.50 11.46
CA GLU A 40 -12.12 -9.45 12.21
C GLU A 40 -10.74 -9.69 11.56
N LYS A 41 -10.65 -9.48 10.24
CA LYS A 41 -9.44 -9.80 9.46
C LYS A 41 -8.48 -8.63 9.40
N LYS A 42 -7.20 -8.92 9.14
CA LYS A 42 -6.25 -7.90 8.70
C LYS A 42 -6.56 -7.51 7.26
N ILE A 43 -6.27 -6.27 6.92
CA ILE A 43 -6.60 -5.69 5.62
C ILE A 43 -5.32 -5.15 5.02
N ALA A 44 -4.92 -5.68 3.87
CA ALA A 44 -3.84 -5.14 3.06
C ALA A 44 -4.41 -4.21 2.00
N ILE A 45 -4.03 -2.93 2.05
CA ILE A 45 -4.48 -1.92 1.10
C ILE A 45 -3.34 -1.59 0.14
N GLY A 46 -3.63 -1.66 -1.16
CA GLY A 46 -2.74 -1.23 -2.20
C GLY A 46 -2.57 0.30 -2.20
N MET A 47 -1.33 0.74 -1.98
CA MET A 47 -0.92 2.16 -1.94
C MET A 47 -0.14 2.58 -3.20
N ILE A 48 0.21 1.61 -4.03
CA ILE A 48 1.00 1.76 -5.26
C ILE A 48 0.16 1.27 -6.44
N ASP A 49 0.03 2.12 -7.45
CA ASP A 49 -0.62 1.78 -8.70
C ASP A 49 0.38 1.04 -9.59
N HIS A 50 0.06 -0.23 -9.89
CA HIS A 50 0.90 -1.09 -10.69
C HIS A 50 0.67 -0.92 -12.21
N HIS A 51 -0.37 -0.20 -12.62
CA HIS A 51 -0.65 0.10 -14.03
C HIS A 51 0.25 1.20 -14.60
N SER A 52 0.89 1.98 -13.73
CA SER A 52 1.70 3.13 -14.11
C SER A 52 3.19 2.91 -13.85
N LEU A 53 4.03 3.36 -14.78
CA LEU A 53 5.48 3.43 -14.57
C LEU A 53 5.89 4.61 -13.68
N GLN A 54 4.98 5.56 -13.39
CA GLN A 54 5.31 6.65 -12.49
C GLN A 54 5.49 6.15 -11.06
N ILE A 55 6.61 6.53 -10.46
CA ILE A 55 6.90 6.25 -9.06
C ILE A 55 6.14 7.26 -8.21
N GLU A 56 5.35 6.74 -7.27
CA GLU A 56 4.58 7.53 -6.32
C GLU A 56 5.51 8.36 -5.43
N LYS A 57 5.08 9.57 -5.07
CA LYS A 57 5.79 10.35 -4.07
C LYS A 57 5.49 9.79 -2.67
N PRO A 58 6.48 9.71 -1.78
CA PRO A 58 6.25 9.32 -0.38
C PRO A 58 5.13 10.11 0.31
N GLU A 59 4.98 11.39 0.00
CA GLU A 59 3.96 12.27 0.56
C GLU A 59 2.55 11.89 0.11
N ASP A 60 2.38 11.50 -1.16
CA ASP A 60 1.10 11.04 -1.69
C ASP A 60 0.68 9.73 -1.02
N ILE A 61 1.65 8.83 -0.81
CA ILE A 61 1.44 7.58 -0.08
C ILE A 61 1.07 7.87 1.38
N ALA A 62 1.78 8.79 2.04
CA ALA A 62 1.47 9.17 3.43
C ALA A 62 0.05 9.74 3.56
N THR A 63 -0.39 10.56 2.62
CA THR A 63 -1.78 11.06 2.57
C THR A 63 -2.78 9.90 2.48
N ARG A 64 -2.60 8.98 1.53
CA ARG A 64 -3.46 7.78 1.42
C ARG A 64 -3.50 6.95 2.69
N ILE A 65 -2.36 6.79 3.36
CA ILE A 65 -2.29 6.04 4.63
C ILE A 65 -3.11 6.75 5.70
N ARG A 66 -2.98 8.08 5.85
CA ARG A 66 -3.78 8.85 6.83
C ARG A 66 -5.27 8.68 6.57
N ASP A 67 -5.70 8.87 5.33
CA ASP A 67 -7.10 8.70 4.93
C ASP A 67 -7.59 7.27 5.23
N THR A 68 -6.73 6.27 5.01
CA THR A 68 -7.06 4.86 5.32
C THR A 68 -7.19 4.60 6.81
N LEU A 69 -6.36 5.24 7.63
CA LEU A 69 -6.39 5.10 9.10
C LEU A 69 -7.65 5.70 9.74
N GLU A 70 -8.40 6.56 9.03
CA GLU A 70 -9.71 7.02 9.49
C GLU A 70 -10.76 5.90 9.48
N HIS A 71 -10.54 4.84 8.70
CA HIS A 71 -11.49 3.75 8.49
C HIS A 71 -11.00 2.39 8.97
N ILE A 72 -9.69 2.15 8.95
CA ILE A 72 -9.08 0.87 9.33
C ILE A 72 -8.05 1.13 10.42
N PRO A 73 -8.16 0.50 11.60
CA PRO A 73 -7.24 0.77 12.68
C PRO A 73 -5.84 0.20 12.37
N ALA A 74 -4.81 0.88 12.88
CA ALA A 74 -3.41 0.66 12.49
C ALA A 74 -2.93 -0.78 12.74
N GLU A 75 -3.41 -1.44 13.79
CA GLU A 75 -3.07 -2.82 14.14
C GLU A 75 -3.62 -3.87 13.15
N ARG A 76 -4.61 -3.49 12.34
CA ARG A 76 -5.21 -4.33 11.29
C ARG A 76 -4.76 -3.96 9.88
N LEU A 77 -4.15 -2.79 9.69
CA LEU A 77 -3.75 -2.28 8.38
C LEU A 77 -2.37 -2.80 7.95
N ILE A 78 -2.31 -3.37 6.75
CA ILE A 78 -1.09 -3.73 6.04
C ILE A 78 -0.99 -2.84 4.80
N LEU A 79 0.19 -2.32 4.52
CA LEU A 79 0.46 -1.50 3.34
C LEU A 79 1.10 -2.36 2.25
N SER A 80 0.54 -2.32 1.04
CA SER A 80 0.99 -3.13 -0.10
C SER A 80 1.01 -2.30 -1.39
N SER A 81 1.45 -2.90 -2.50
CA SER A 81 1.01 -2.49 -3.83
C SER A 81 -0.36 -3.07 -4.16
N ASP A 82 -1.07 -2.49 -5.13
CA ASP A 82 -2.34 -3.04 -5.63
C ASP A 82 -2.16 -4.49 -6.06
N CYS A 83 -1.19 -4.73 -6.95
CA CYS A 83 -0.93 -6.05 -7.49
C CYS A 83 0.59 -6.31 -7.63
N GLY A 84 0.92 -7.46 -8.21
CA GLY A 84 2.28 -7.79 -8.60
C GLY A 84 2.82 -6.87 -9.69
N MET A 85 4.08 -6.47 -9.56
CA MET A 85 4.75 -5.53 -10.47
C MET A 85 5.42 -6.19 -11.69
N GLY A 86 4.92 -7.35 -12.11
CA GLY A 86 5.49 -8.14 -13.21
C GLY A 86 4.80 -7.98 -14.56
N ARG A 87 3.62 -7.34 -14.59
CA ARG A 87 2.84 -7.09 -15.81
C ARG A 87 3.17 -5.71 -16.41
N GLU A 88 2.67 -5.44 -17.61
CA GLU A 88 2.76 -4.12 -18.27
C GLU A 88 4.19 -3.57 -18.52
N GLY A 89 5.18 -4.46 -18.64
CA GLY A 89 6.56 -4.07 -18.99
C GLY A 89 7.30 -3.30 -17.88
N MET A 90 6.81 -3.33 -16.64
CA MET A 90 7.46 -2.66 -15.53
C MET A 90 8.85 -3.25 -15.24
N SER A 91 9.89 -2.42 -15.37
CA SER A 91 11.25 -2.86 -15.08
C SER A 91 11.49 -3.02 -13.58
N ARG A 92 12.47 -3.86 -13.22
CA ARG A 92 12.91 -4.03 -11.82
C ARG A 92 13.28 -2.71 -11.14
N ARG A 93 13.74 -1.71 -11.91
CA ARG A 93 14.09 -0.39 -11.41
C ARG A 93 12.85 0.39 -10.94
N HIS A 94 11.77 0.38 -11.72
CA HIS A 94 10.51 1.01 -11.31
C HIS A 94 9.95 0.30 -10.07
N ALA A 95 9.89 -1.02 -10.09
CA ALA A 95 9.40 -1.80 -8.95
C ALA A 95 10.20 -1.51 -7.66
N ARG A 96 11.53 -1.46 -7.75
CA ARG A 96 12.41 -1.12 -6.62
C ARG A 96 12.08 0.27 -6.05
N TYR A 97 11.97 1.29 -6.90
CA TYR A 97 11.73 2.65 -6.43
C TYR A 97 10.31 2.86 -5.92
N LYS A 98 9.30 2.22 -6.51
CA LYS A 98 7.92 2.19 -5.98
C LYS A 98 7.88 1.60 -4.57
N MET A 99 8.56 0.47 -4.36
CA MET A 99 8.64 -0.13 -3.01
C MET A 99 9.45 0.72 -2.03
N SER A 100 10.50 1.41 -2.49
CA SER A 100 11.22 2.37 -1.62
C SER A 100 10.33 3.54 -1.22
N ALA A 101 9.52 4.07 -2.16
CA ALA A 101 8.57 5.13 -1.87
C ALA A 101 7.50 4.69 -0.87
N LEU A 102 7.00 3.44 -0.97
CA LEU A 102 6.08 2.87 0.01
C LEU A 102 6.63 2.88 1.43
N VAL A 103 7.88 2.43 1.61
CA VAL A 103 8.53 2.44 2.93
C VAL A 103 8.73 3.85 3.45
N GLN A 104 9.17 4.78 2.59
CA GLN A 104 9.36 6.18 2.96
C GLN A 104 8.03 6.87 3.35
N GLY A 105 6.96 6.66 2.58
CA GLY A 105 5.63 7.18 2.89
C GLY A 105 5.08 6.61 4.20
N ALA A 106 5.27 5.30 4.44
CA ALA A 106 4.91 4.68 5.70
C ALA A 106 5.70 5.27 6.89
N ASN A 107 6.99 5.56 6.72
CA ASN A 107 7.81 6.16 7.79
C ASN A 107 7.38 7.59 8.14
N ILE A 108 6.88 8.37 7.17
CA ILE A 108 6.29 9.69 7.46
C ILE A 108 5.17 9.53 8.49
N VAL A 109 4.21 8.64 8.23
CA VAL A 109 3.06 8.42 9.14
C VAL A 109 3.50 7.77 10.45
N LYS A 110 4.41 6.79 10.42
CA LYS A 110 4.95 6.18 11.65
C LYS A 110 5.57 7.20 12.58
N ARG A 111 6.35 8.13 12.05
CA ARG A 111 6.96 9.22 12.83
C ARG A 111 5.90 10.14 13.43
N GLU A 112 4.85 10.48 12.68
CA GLU A 112 3.70 11.25 13.19
C GLU A 112 3.00 10.53 14.35
N LEU A 113 2.93 9.20 14.31
CA LEU A 113 2.34 8.35 15.34
C LEU A 113 3.31 7.99 16.48
N GLY A 114 4.56 8.47 16.45
CA GLY A 114 5.59 8.09 17.45
C GLY A 114 6.03 6.62 17.39
N LEU A 115 5.84 5.96 16.25
CA LEU A 115 6.20 4.57 16.00
C LEU A 115 7.62 4.45 15.40
N PRO A 116 8.30 3.31 15.62
CA PRO A 116 9.62 3.09 15.05
C PRO A 116 9.57 3.04 13.51
N GLU A 117 10.44 3.82 12.88
CA GLU A 117 10.63 3.83 11.43
C GLU A 117 11.26 2.53 10.92
N ALA A 118 10.89 2.11 9.71
CA ALA A 118 11.48 0.97 9.04
C ALA A 118 12.70 1.38 8.19
N VAL A 119 13.75 0.57 8.22
CA VAL A 119 14.91 0.77 7.33
C VAL A 119 14.52 0.39 5.90
N SER A 120 14.66 1.33 4.96
CA SER A 120 14.59 1.02 3.52
C SER A 120 15.99 0.72 2.99
N LEU A 121 16.32 -0.57 2.87
CA LEU A 121 17.58 -0.98 2.21
C LEU A 121 17.61 -0.55 0.72
N ALA A 122 16.44 -0.32 0.12
CA ALA A 122 16.34 0.14 -1.25
C ALA A 122 16.85 1.58 -1.44
N SER A 123 16.81 2.40 -0.39
CA SER A 123 17.33 3.77 -0.39
C SER A 123 18.79 3.89 0.07
N ASP A 124 19.41 2.79 0.47
CA ASP A 124 20.84 2.78 0.80
C ASP A 124 21.67 2.77 -0.49
N GLY A 125 22.52 3.79 -0.64
CA GLY A 125 23.37 3.99 -1.83
C GLY A 125 24.28 2.79 -2.13
N ARG A 126 24.63 1.98 -1.14
CA ARG A 126 25.42 0.74 -1.33
C ARG A 126 24.70 -0.29 -2.20
N TYR A 127 23.37 -0.24 -2.23
CA TYR A 127 22.54 -1.12 -3.06
C TYR A 127 21.94 -0.35 -4.25
N SER A 128 22.51 0.79 -4.62
CA SER A 128 22.10 1.54 -5.79
C SER A 128 22.32 0.71 -7.05
N LEU A 129 21.34 0.70 -7.94
CA LEU A 129 21.47 0.13 -9.28
C LEU A 129 22.18 1.09 -10.25
N VAL A 130 22.45 2.31 -9.79
CA VAL A 130 23.25 3.32 -10.47
C VAL A 130 24.61 3.32 -9.79
N PRO A 131 25.73 3.27 -10.52
CA PRO A 131 27.06 3.42 -9.94
C PRO A 131 27.10 4.69 -9.09
N THR A 132 27.41 4.55 -7.80
CA THR A 132 27.76 5.68 -6.94
C THR A 132 29.25 5.95 -7.18
N GLU A 133 29.59 7.17 -7.61
CA GLU A 133 30.99 7.62 -7.78
C GLU A 133 31.80 7.50 -6.48
#